data_AF-A0A2G6IBX7-F1
#
_entry.id   AF-A0A2G6IBX7-F1
#
_cell.length_a   1.000
_cell.length_b   1.000
_cell.length_c   1.000
_cell.angle_alpha   90.00
_cell.angle_beta   90.00
_cell.angle_gamma   90.00
#
_symmetry.space_group_name_H-M   'P 1'
#
loop_
_entity.id
_entity.type
_entity.pdbx_description
1 polymer ?
#
loop_
_entity_poly.entity_id
_entity_poly.type
_entity_poly.pdbx_seq_one_letter_code
_entity_poly.pdbx_strand_id
1 'polypeptide(L)'
;MEICYDLNTIPGRTADALQDPRVIRFRDIAVARIDQALAPDGLGYCVGAEVEYDRLRLRFVVQDFDAAEIRLDSELDGTAWNQPVEMLRYWDAAAAA
;
A
#
# COMPACT_ATOMS: atom_id res chain seq x y z
N MET A 1 5.10 6.31 -5.09
CA MET A 1 4.06 5.30 -5.36
C MET A 1 3.00 5.36 -4.28
N GLU A 2 1.76 5.09 -4.66
CA GLU A 2 0.68 4.94 -3.70
C GLU A 2 -0.19 3.74 -4.05
N ILE A 3 -0.61 3.01 -3.01
CA ILE A 3 -1.40 1.79 -3.11
C ILE A 3 -2.68 2.02 -2.30
N CYS A 4 -3.82 1.91 -2.97
CA CYS A 4 -5.14 2.12 -2.40
C CYS A 4 -5.91 0.81 -2.29
N TYR A 5 -6.43 0.51 -1.10
CA TYR A 5 -7.30 -0.64 -0.84
C TYR A 5 -8.72 -0.16 -0.50
N ASP A 6 -9.73 -0.84 -1.04
CA ASP A 6 -11.11 -0.68 -0.58
C ASP A 6 -11.26 -1.38 0.77
N LEU A 7 -11.68 -0.65 1.78
CA LEU A 7 -11.85 -1.18 3.12
C LEU A 7 -12.97 -2.23 3.20
N ASN A 8 -13.91 -2.26 2.24
CA ASN A 8 -14.99 -3.25 2.18
C ASN A 8 -14.50 -4.65 1.79
N THR A 9 -13.31 -4.76 1.20
CA THR A 9 -12.70 -6.07 0.90
C THR A 9 -12.04 -6.69 2.12
N ILE A 10 -11.86 -5.92 3.21
CA ILE A 10 -11.26 -6.40 4.46
C ILE A 10 -12.27 -7.31 5.17
N PRO A 11 -11.98 -8.62 5.33
CA PRO A 11 -12.94 -9.56 5.88
C PRO A 11 -13.39 -9.20 7.30
N GLY A 12 -14.71 -9.14 7.49
CA GLY A 12 -15.33 -8.87 8.79
C GLY A 12 -15.35 -7.39 9.20
N ARG A 13 -15.00 -6.45 8.32
CA ARG A 13 -15.21 -5.02 8.60
C ARG A 13 -16.71 -4.73 8.73
N THR A 14 -17.06 -3.88 9.69
CA THR A 14 -18.40 -3.25 9.76
C THR A 14 -18.28 -1.80 9.29
N ALA A 15 -19.08 -1.40 8.30
CA ALA A 15 -18.94 -0.10 7.62
C ALA A 15 -19.01 1.13 8.56
N ASP A 16 -19.69 0.98 9.70
CA ASP A 16 -19.94 2.09 10.64
C ASP A 16 -18.85 2.26 11.72
N ALA A 17 -17.84 1.39 11.76
CA ALA A 17 -16.74 1.48 12.73
C ALA A 17 -15.55 2.26 12.15
N LEU A 18 -15.55 3.59 12.34
CA LEU A 18 -14.47 4.50 11.90
C LEU A 18 -13.07 4.11 12.41
N GLN A 19 -12.98 3.30 13.47
CA GLN A 19 -11.73 2.75 14.02
C GLN A 19 -11.80 1.24 14.19
N ASP A 20 -12.25 0.52 13.16
CA ASP A 20 -12.21 -0.95 13.20
C ASP A 20 -10.77 -1.44 13.40
N PRO A 21 -10.45 -2.15 14.50
CA PRO A 21 -9.10 -2.67 14.77
C PRO A 21 -8.58 -3.59 13.66
N ARG A 22 -9.47 -4.21 12.87
CA ARG A 22 -9.10 -5.04 11.72
C ARG A 22 -8.51 -4.21 10.59
N VAL A 23 -9.04 -3.01 10.36
CA VAL A 23 -8.50 -2.07 9.35
C VAL A 23 -7.11 -1.60 9.77
N ILE A 24 -6.94 -1.25 11.04
CA ILE A 24 -5.64 -0.86 11.60
C ILE A 24 -4.63 -2.00 11.46
N ARG A 25 -5.03 -3.22 11.83
CA ARG A 25 -4.17 -4.40 11.70
C ARG A 25 -3.84 -4.73 10.25
N PHE A 26 -4.81 -4.63 9.35
CA PHE A 26 -4.59 -4.83 7.92
C PHE A 26 -3.59 -3.80 7.38
N ARG A 27 -3.76 -2.52 7.71
CA ARG A 27 -2.83 -1.45 7.37
C ARG A 27 -1.42 -1.77 7.83
N ASP A 28 -1.23 -2.08 9.11
CA ASP A 28 0.10 -2.26 9.69
C ASP A 28 0.81 -3.47 9.05
N ILE A 29 0.08 -4.56 8.79
CA ILE A 29 0.63 -5.73 8.09
C ILE A 29 0.94 -5.39 6.63
N ALA A 30 0.05 -4.70 5.92
CA ALA A 30 0.25 -4.34 4.53
C ALA A 30 1.50 -3.44 4.37
N VAL A 31 1.62 -2.41 5.21
CA VAL A 31 2.81 -1.55 5.26
C VAL A 31 4.07 -2.38 5.49
N ALA A 32 4.10 -3.21 6.54
CA ALA A 32 5.29 -4.00 6.86
C ALA A 32 5.69 -4.96 5.73
N ARG A 33 4.71 -5.59 5.07
CA ARG A 33 4.96 -6.52 3.96
C ARG A 33 5.48 -5.83 2.72
N ILE A 34 4.84 -4.73 2.31
CA ILE A 34 5.25 -3.96 1.13
C ILE A 34 6.62 -3.33 1.37
N ASP A 35 6.85 -2.76 2.56
CA ASP A 35 8.15 -2.19 2.93
C ASP A 35 9.26 -3.26 2.92
N GLN A 36 8.97 -4.46 3.45
CA GLN A 36 9.89 -5.60 3.39
C GLN A 36 10.14 -6.07 1.95
N ALA A 37 9.16 -6.00 1.05
CA ALA A 37 9.32 -6.39 -0.34
C ALA A 37 10.21 -5.40 -1.13
N LEU A 38 10.12 -4.11 -0.79
CA LEU A 38 10.86 -3.01 -1.42
C LEU A 38 12.24 -2.77 -0.82
N ALA A 39 12.49 -3.19 0.41
CA ALA A 39 13.78 -2.99 1.08
C ALA A 39 14.96 -3.73 0.42
N PRO A 40 14.83 -5.00 -0.03
CA PRO A 40 15.86 -5.66 -0.81
C PRO A 40 16.09 -4.89 -2.11
N ASP A 41 17.35 -4.57 -2.40
CA ASP A 41 17.78 -3.73 -3.53
C ASP A 41 17.47 -2.23 -3.38
N GLY A 42 16.93 -1.80 -2.23
CA GLY A 42 16.67 -0.39 -1.92
C GLY A 42 15.61 0.26 -2.81
N LEU A 43 14.65 -0.52 -3.32
CA LEU A 43 13.66 -0.07 -4.29
C LEU A 43 12.71 1.00 -3.74
N GLY A 44 12.49 1.02 -2.42
CA GLY A 44 11.65 2.03 -1.79
C GLY A 44 11.44 1.83 -0.30
N TYR A 45 10.69 2.76 0.30
CA TYR A 45 10.29 2.71 1.70
C TYR A 45 8.96 3.44 1.93
N CYS A 46 8.23 3.03 2.98
CA CYS A 46 6.97 3.64 3.37
C CYS A 46 7.17 5.05 3.95
N VAL A 47 6.33 6.00 3.53
CA VAL A 47 6.31 7.39 4.04
C VAL A 47 4.99 7.78 4.70
N GLY A 48 3.95 6.97 4.57
CA GLY A 48 2.71 7.21 5.29
C GLY A 48 1.61 6.21 4.97
N ALA A 49 0.68 6.06 5.91
CA ALA A 49 -0.51 5.26 5.73
C ALA A 49 -1.71 5.97 6.36
N GLU A 50 -2.77 6.16 5.59
CA GLU A 50 -3.96 6.91 6.00
C GLU A 50 -5.20 6.05 5.76
N VAL A 51 -6.05 5.97 6.79
CA VAL A 51 -7.37 5.34 6.70
C VAL A 51 -8.38 6.45 6.47
N GLU A 52 -8.99 6.45 5.29
CA GLU A 52 -10.09 7.32 4.91
C GLU A 52 -11.42 6.58 5.08
N TYR A 53 -12.54 7.25 4.78
CA TYR A 53 -13.89 6.75 5.07
C TYR A 53 -14.16 5.36 4.44
N ASP A 54 -13.79 5.17 3.19
CA ASP A 54 -13.99 3.95 2.40
C ASP A 54 -12.68 3.30 1.94
N ARG A 55 -11.53 3.94 2.15
CA ARG A 55 -10.24 3.51 1.57
C ARG A 55 -9.10 3.50 2.58
N LEU A 56 -8.16 2.58 2.37
CA LEU A 56 -6.84 2.63 2.98
C LEU A 56 -5.83 3.07 1.91
N ARG A 57 -5.10 4.14 2.20
CA ARG A 57 -4.10 4.73 1.32
C ARG A 57 -2.71 4.52 1.91
N LEU A 58 -1.84 3.81 1.19
CA LEU A 58 -0.45 3.57 1.59
C LEU A 58 0.48 4.31 0.62
N ARG A 59 1.42 5.09 1.16
CA ARG A 59 2.36 5.91 0.37
C ARG A 59 3.78 5.42 0.56
N PHE A 60 4.47 5.24 -0.55
CA PHE A 60 5.86 4.77 -0.60
C PHE A 60 6.69 5.70 -1.50
N VAL A 61 7.90 6.01 -1.07
CA VAL A 61 8.93 6.55 -1.96
C VAL A 61 9.56 5.35 -2.67
N VAL A 62 9.65 5.41 -4.00
CA VAL A 62 10.27 4.37 -4.82
C VAL A 62 11.28 4.99 -5.77
N GLN A 63 12.41 4.31 -5.97
CA GLN A 63 13.48 4.77 -6.85
C GLN A 63 13.23 4.37 -8.31
N ASP A 64 12.73 3.15 -8.51
CA ASP A 64 12.34 2.60 -9.81
C ASP A 64 10.94 2.01 -9.66
N PHE A 65 9.97 2.63 -10.33
CA PHE A 65 8.57 2.22 -10.26
C PHE A 65 8.32 0.86 -10.91
N ASP A 66 8.95 0.59 -12.06
CA ASP A 66 8.68 -0.64 -12.80
C ASP A 66 9.30 -1.83 -12.06
N ALA A 67 10.51 -1.66 -11.50
CA ALA A 67 11.12 -2.68 -10.65
C ALA A 67 10.32 -2.91 -9.35
N ALA A 68 9.82 -1.84 -8.73
CA ALA A 68 8.98 -1.95 -7.53
C ALA A 68 7.67 -2.68 -7.81
N GLU A 69 6.99 -2.37 -8.92
CA GLU A 69 5.73 -3.02 -9.29
C GLU A 69 5.93 -4.52 -9.56
N ILE A 70 6.95 -4.90 -10.34
CA ILE A 70 7.26 -6.32 -10.61
C ILE A 70 7.56 -7.08 -9.30
N ARG A 71 8.32 -6.45 -8.41
CA ARG A 71 8.64 -7.05 -7.10
C ARG A 71 7.39 -7.26 -6.26
N LEU A 72 6.51 -6.26 -6.22
CA LEU A 72 5.28 -6.33 -5.44
C LEU A 72 4.28 -7.33 -6.03
N ASP A 73 4.13 -7.37 -7.35
CA ASP A 73 3.28 -8.37 -8.02
C ASP A 73 3.74 -9.79 -7.65
N SER A 74 5.04 -10.07 -7.75
CA SER A 74 5.59 -11.39 -7.39
C SER A 74 5.49 -11.72 -5.90
N GLU A 75 5.67 -10.77 -4.99
CA GLU A 75 5.70 -11.03 -3.54
C GLU A 75 4.29 -11.11 -2.95
N LEU A 76 3.35 -10.34 -3.51
CA LEU A 76 1.99 -10.29 -3.01
C LEU A 76 1.11 -11.34 -3.70
N ASP A 77 1.53 -11.97 -4.79
CA ASP A 77 0.69 -12.94 -5.52
C ASP A 77 0.10 -14.05 -4.61
N GLY A 78 -1.18 -14.36 -4.85
CA GLY A 78 -1.94 -15.32 -4.05
C GLY A 78 -2.30 -14.87 -2.63
N THR A 79 -1.96 -13.64 -2.24
CA THR A 79 -2.25 -13.08 -0.92
C THR A 79 -3.42 -12.06 -0.98
N ALA A 80 -4.12 -11.84 0.14
CA ALA A 80 -5.15 -10.80 0.28
C ALA A 80 -4.67 -9.34 0.05
N TRP A 81 -3.37 -9.12 -0.19
CA TRP A 81 -2.71 -7.84 -0.36
C TRP A 81 -2.43 -7.55 -1.85
N ASN A 82 -2.61 -8.54 -2.74
CA ASN A 82 -2.51 -8.39 -4.20
C ASN A 82 -3.80 -7.88 -4.85
N GLN A 83 -4.70 -7.29 -4.06
CA GLN A 83 -5.93 -6.70 -4.58
C GLN A 83 -6.04 -5.23 -4.20
N PRO A 84 -5.03 -4.40 -4.56
CA PRO A 84 -5.24 -2.96 -4.52
C PRO A 84 -6.31 -2.60 -5.55
N VAL A 85 -7.15 -1.64 -5.19
CA VAL A 85 -8.14 -1.06 -6.11
C VAL A 85 -7.46 -0.08 -7.06
N GLU A 86 -6.36 0.53 -6.62
CA GLU A 86 -5.61 1.49 -7.42
C GLU A 86 -4.13 1.52 -7.00
N MET A 87 -3.23 1.60 -7.98
CA MET A 87 -1.82 1.92 -7.79
C MET A 87 -1.50 3.20 -8.56
N LEU A 88 -1.16 4.27 -7.82
CA LEU A 88 -0.84 5.58 -8.39
C LEU A 88 0.67 5.80 -8.47
N ARG A 89 1.13 6.13 -9.67
CA ARG A 89 2.51 6.54 -9.95
C ARG A 89 2.62 8.05 -9.80
N TYR A 90 3.34 8.51 -8.78
CA TYR A 90 3.72 9.92 -8.66
C TYR A 90 5.13 10.09 -9.19
N TRP A 91 5.26 10.72 -10.36
CA TRP A 91 6.54 11.26 -10.78
C TRP A 91 6.83 12.47 -9.90
N ASP A 92 7.99 12.50 -9.25
CA ASP A 92 8.38 13.61 -8.40
C ASP A 92 8.64 14.84 -9.28
N ALA A 93 7.60 15.61 -9.58
CA ALA A 93 7.73 16.88 -10.30
C ALA A 93 8.46 17.94 -9.45
N ALA A 94 8.65 17.68 -8.14
CA ALA A 94 9.40 18.56 -7.25
C ALA A 94 10.93 18.33 -7.30
N ALA A 95 11.40 17.26 -7.94
CA ALA A 95 12.83 17.06 -8.23
C ALA A 95 13.30 17.78 -9.51
N ALA A 96 12.39 18.49 -10.20
CA ALA A 96 12.64 19.21 -11.45
C ALA A 96 12.58 20.75 -11.31
N ALA A 97 12.69 21.28 -10.09
CA ALA A 97 12.73 22.72 -9.80
C ALA A 97 14.10 23.18 -9.30
#